data_AF-A0A7V4M6Q4-F1
#
_entry.id   AF-A0A7V4M6Q4-F1
#
_cell.length_a   1.000
_cell.length_b   1.000
_cell.length_c   1.000
_cell.angle_alpha   90.00
_cell.angle_beta   90.00
_cell.angle_gamma   90.00
#
_symmetry.space_group_name_H-M   'P 1'
#
loop_
_entity.id
_entity.type
_entity.pdbx_description
1 polymer ?
#
loop_
_entity_poly.entity_id
_entity_poly.type
_entity_poly.pdbx_seq_one_letter_code
_entity_poly.pdbx_strand_id
1 'polypeptide(L)'
;MQIRLFISGRNYNLAEDIPDRLTLADDATLDDALEALAALLPGGTRLPASCLVAVSGRHCGTVGSHSAEKLRDGDELVVLAPVAGG
;
A
#
# COMPACT_ATOMS: atom_id res chain seq x y z
N MET A 1 12.31 5.52 8.81
CA MET A 1 10.96 5.68 9.37
C MET A 1 10.16 4.37 9.29
N GLN A 2 9.10 4.24 10.07
CA GLN A 2 8.19 3.09 10.07
C GLN A 2 6.76 3.56 9.79
N ILE A 3 6.09 2.91 8.84
CA ILE A 3 4.68 3.15 8.51
C ILE A 3 3.86 1.90 8.78
N ARG A 4 2.55 2.06 8.98
CA ARG A 4 1.60 0.95 9.17
C ARG A 4 1.01 0.56 7.81
N LEU A 5 0.85 -0.74 7.56
CA LEU A 5 0.33 -1.28 6.31
C LEU A 5 -0.98 -2.03 6.54
N PHE A 6 -1.97 -1.72 5.72
CA PHE A 6 -3.25 -2.43 5.69
C PHE A 6 -3.62 -2.80 4.26
N ILE A 7 -3.88 -4.08 4.01
CA ILE A 7 -4.52 -4.55 2.77
C ILE A 7 -5.93 -5.01 3.11
N SER A 8 -6.91 -4.51 2.36
CA SER A 8 -8.32 -4.85 2.58
C SER A 8 -9.08 -5.07 1.28
N GLY A 9 -10.32 -5.56 1.38
CA GLY A 9 -11.12 -6.04 0.26
C GLY A 9 -10.69 -7.43 -0.21
N ARG A 10 -10.96 -7.78 -1.48
CA ARG A 10 -10.68 -9.12 -2.04
C ARG A 10 -9.22 -9.59 -2.02
N ASN A 11 -8.29 -8.72 -1.64
CA ASN A 11 -6.86 -9.02 -1.50
C ASN A 11 -6.42 -9.16 -0.03
N TYR A 12 -7.36 -9.22 0.93
CA TYR A 12 -7.06 -9.28 2.37
C TYR A 12 -6.18 -10.49 2.73
N ASN A 13 -6.30 -11.59 2.00
CA ASN A 13 -5.50 -12.80 2.21
C ASN A 13 -4.01 -12.56 2.00
N LEU A 14 -3.63 -11.57 1.18
CA LEU A 14 -2.23 -11.18 1.03
C LEU A 14 -1.66 -10.52 2.29
N ALA A 15 -2.52 -10.00 3.18
CA ALA A 15 -2.12 -9.41 4.45
C ALA A 15 -1.64 -10.44 5.48
N GLU A 16 -1.98 -11.72 5.31
CA GLU A 16 -1.64 -12.78 6.29
C GLU A 16 -0.13 -13.09 6.31
N ASP A 17 0.52 -12.98 5.15
CA ASP A 17 1.92 -13.37 4.95
C ASP A 17 2.90 -12.18 4.94
N ILE A 18 2.41 -10.95 5.14
CA ILE A 18 3.21 -9.73 5.10
C ILE A 18 3.15 -8.98 6.45
N PRO A 19 4.20 -8.22 6.81
CA PRO A 19 4.19 -7.46 8.05
C PRO A 19 3.12 -6.37 8.04
N ASP A 20 2.59 -6.05 9.22
CA ASP A 20 1.66 -4.93 9.45
C ASP A 20 2.37 -3.56 9.44
N ARG A 21 3.69 -3.55 9.28
CA ARG A 21 4.54 -2.35 9.23
C ARG A 21 5.63 -2.47 8.18
N LEU A 22 5.90 -1.36 7.51
CA LEU A 22 7.04 -1.23 6.59
C LEU A 22 8.08 -0.29 7.20
N THR A 23 9.34 -0.73 7.18
CA THR A 23 10.48 0.13 7.49
C THR A 23 11.01 0.72 6.19
N LEU A 24 11.00 2.05 6.09
CA LEU A 24 11.40 2.81 4.91
C LEU A 24 12.48 3.85 5.28
N ALA A 25 13.13 4.44 4.28
CA ALA A 25 14.00 5.60 4.49
C ALA A 25 13.22 6.82 5.00
N ASP A 26 13.86 7.75 5.70
CA ASP A 26 13.18 8.88 6.36
C ASP A 26 12.55 9.90 5.38
N ASP A 27 12.95 9.88 4.11
CA ASP A 27 12.40 10.71 3.02
C ASP A 27 11.60 9.89 1.99
N ALA A 28 11.20 8.66 2.35
CA ALA A 28 10.55 7.77 1.39
C ALA A 28 9.18 8.32 0.93
N THR A 29 8.85 7.96 -0.29
CA THR A 29 7.65 8.35 -1.00
C THR A 29 6.63 7.21 -1.04
N LEU A 30 5.43 7.52 -1.54
CA LEU A 30 4.41 6.50 -1.78
C LEU A 30 4.89 5.43 -2.78
N ASP A 31 5.65 5.81 -3.80
CA ASP A 31 6.25 4.87 -4.75
C ASP A 31 7.19 3.89 -4.03
N ASP A 32 8.08 4.39 -3.17
CA ASP A 32 9.02 3.55 -2.40
C ASP A 32 8.28 2.55 -1.50
N ALA A 33 7.17 2.97 -0.88
CA ALA A 33 6.34 2.09 -0.06
C ALA A 33 5.63 1.02 -0.87
N LEU A 34 5.13 1.35 -2.07
CA LEU A 34 4.48 0.39 -2.97
C LEU A 34 5.49 -0.60 -3.55
N GLU A 35 6.72 -0.17 -3.84
CA GLU A 35 7.81 -1.05 -4.25
C GLU A 35 8.22 -2.01 -3.13
N ALA A 36 8.41 -1.49 -1.91
CA ALA A 36 8.71 -2.30 -0.72
C ALA A 36 7.59 -3.32 -0.45
N LEU A 37 6.32 -2.90 -0.59
CA LEU A 37 5.18 -3.80 -0.48
C LEU A 37 5.21 -4.89 -1.55
N ALA A 38 5.43 -4.52 -2.82
CA ALA A 38 5.47 -5.48 -3.92
C ALA A 38 6.56 -6.55 -3.74
N ALA A 39 7.69 -6.19 -3.13
CA ALA A 39 8.77 -7.12 -2.81
C ALA A 39 8.41 -8.15 -1.71
N LEU A 40 7.42 -7.84 -0.87
CA LEU A 40 6.95 -8.71 0.22
C LEU A 40 5.83 -9.67 -0.21
N LEU A 41 5.20 -9.43 -1.36
CA LEU A 41 4.09 -10.26 -1.83
C LEU A 41 4.58 -11.67 -2.22
N PRO A 42 3.90 -12.74 -1.77
CA PRO A 42 4.34 -14.11 -2.01
C PRO A 42 4.24 -14.49 -3.50
N GLY A 43 5.18 -15.31 -3.96
CA GLY A 43 5.09 -16.00 -5.24
C GLY A 43 5.05 -15.10 -6.48
N GLY A 44 5.57 -13.87 -6.41
CA GLY A 44 5.51 -12.92 -7.52
C GLY A 44 4.12 -12.33 -7.77
N THR A 45 3.22 -12.48 -6.79
CA THR A 45 1.89 -11.87 -6.82
C THR A 45 2.02 -10.35 -6.96
N ARG A 46 1.18 -9.76 -7.80
CA ARG A 46 1.11 -8.30 -7.97
C ARG A 46 -0.27 -7.80 -7.59
N LEU A 47 -0.32 -6.69 -6.88
CA LEU A 47 -1.55 -5.96 -6.65
C LEU A 47 -2.06 -5.41 -7.99
N PRO A 48 -3.37 -5.55 -8.30
CA PRO A 48 -3.97 -4.91 -9.47
C PRO A 48 -3.70 -3.40 -9.50
N ALA A 49 -3.39 -2.86 -10.68
CA ALA A 49 -3.14 -1.43 -10.88
C ALA A 49 -4.33 -0.54 -10.47
N SER A 50 -5.53 -1.09 -10.42
CA SER A 50 -6.77 -0.42 -10.02
C SER A 50 -7.06 -0.49 -8.51
N CYS A 51 -6.20 -1.14 -7.70
CA CYS A 51 -6.33 -1.09 -6.24
C CYS A 51 -6.21 0.35 -5.77
N LEU A 52 -7.13 0.81 -4.94
CA LEU A 52 -7.09 2.17 -4.38
C LEU A 52 -6.01 2.25 -3.30
N VAL A 53 -5.38 3.41 -3.19
CA VAL A 53 -4.31 3.69 -2.24
C VAL A 53 -4.70 4.91 -1.42
N ALA A 54 -4.59 4.79 -0.11
CA ALA A 54 -4.79 5.91 0.81
C ALA A 54 -3.64 6.00 1.83
N VAL A 55 -3.24 7.23 2.15
CA VAL A 55 -2.24 7.53 3.18
C VAL A 55 -2.90 8.34 4.28
N SER A 56 -2.89 7.82 5.50
CA SER A 56 -3.43 8.47 6.71
C SER A 56 -4.84 9.02 6.50
N GLY A 57 -5.71 8.20 5.88
CA GLY A 57 -7.10 8.51 5.59
C GLY A 57 -7.35 9.33 4.30
N ARG A 58 -6.30 9.80 3.62
CA ARG A 58 -6.43 10.53 2.35
C ARG A 58 -6.26 9.60 1.16
N HIS A 59 -7.24 9.60 0.26
CA HIS A 59 -7.13 8.90 -1.02
C HIS A 59 -6.07 9.55 -1.92
N CYS A 60 -5.09 8.75 -2.36
CA CYS A 60 -3.96 9.19 -3.17
C CYS A 60 -4.05 8.73 -4.64
N GLY A 61 -5.04 7.91 -4.99
CA GLY A 61 -5.23 7.34 -6.32
C GLY A 61 -5.24 5.81 -6.29
N THR A 62 -4.68 5.19 -7.32
CA THR A 62 -4.53 3.73 -7.41
C THR A 62 -3.07 3.31 -7.46
N VAL A 63 -2.79 2.02 -7.22
CA VAL A 63 -1.44 1.45 -7.35
C VAL A 63 -0.79 1.82 -8.69
N GLY A 64 -1.54 1.77 -9.78
CA GLY A 64 -1.03 2.12 -11.12
C GLY A 64 -1.09 3.61 -11.48
N SER A 65 -1.76 4.45 -10.69
CA SER A 65 -1.88 5.89 -10.95
C SER A 65 -2.21 6.63 -9.65
N HIS A 66 -1.19 7.06 -8.93
CA HIS A 66 -1.32 7.80 -7.68
C HIS A 66 -0.52 9.11 -7.71
N SER A 67 -0.83 9.98 -6.77
CA SER A 67 -0.12 11.26 -6.59
C SER A 67 1.24 11.00 -5.96
N ALA A 68 2.28 11.71 -6.43
CA ALA A 68 3.58 11.71 -5.78
C ALA A 68 3.45 12.32 -4.38
N GLU A 69 3.61 11.49 -3.35
CA GLU A 69 3.37 11.84 -1.96
C GLU A 69 4.59 11.47 -1.11
N LYS A 70 5.06 12.40 -0.30
CA LYS A 70 6.08 12.10 0.73
C LYS A 70 5.40 11.49 1.94
N LEU A 71 5.94 10.39 2.43
CA LEU A 71 5.46 9.74 3.64
C LEU A 71 6.15 10.29 4.87
N ARG A 72 5.51 10.12 6.02
CA ARG A 72 6.03 10.49 7.33
C ARG A 72 6.06 9.27 8.24
N ASP A 73 6.94 9.34 9.24
CA ASP A 73 6.98 8.33 10.29
C ASP A 73 5.60 8.20 10.97
N GLY A 74 5.16 6.96 11.14
CA GLY A 74 3.86 6.63 11.72
C GLY A 74 2.66 6.72 10.77
N ASP A 75 2.84 7.12 9.50
CA ASP A 75 1.75 7.16 8.52
C ASP A 75 1.10 5.78 8.33
N GLU A 76 -0.17 5.79 7.93
CA GLU A 76 -0.94 4.60 7.62
C GLU A 76 -1.15 4.45 6.12
N LEU A 77 -0.57 3.42 5.52
CA LEU A 77 -0.80 3.05 4.13
C LEU A 77 -1.90 1.99 4.04
N VAL A 78 -2.96 2.31 3.32
CA VAL A 78 -4.09 1.40 3.06
C VAL A 78 -4.17 1.11 1.57
N VAL A 79 -4.17 -0.17 1.21
CA VAL A 79 -4.42 -0.67 -0.15
C VAL A 79 -5.75 -1.41 -0.17
N LEU A 80 -6.68 -0.96 -1.00
CA LEU A 80 -8.02 -1.51 -1.11
C LEU A 80 -8.17 -2.18 -2.47
N ALA A 81 -8.62 -3.44 -2.48
CA ALA A 81 -8.99 -4.10 -3.73
C ALA A 81 -10.08 -3.29 -4.48
N PRO A 82 -10.13 -3.34 -5.82
CA PRO A 82 -11.13 -2.62 -6.59
C PRO A 82 -12.54 -2.97 -6.14
N VAL A 83 -13.29 -1.95 -5.74
CA VAL A 83 -14.71 -2.10 -5.41
C VAL A 83 -15.50 -2.10 -6.72
N ALA A 84 -16.01 -3.27 -7.11
CA ALA A 84 -17.09 -3.30 -8.09
C ALA A 84 -18.35 -2.89 -7.31
N GLY A 85 -18.73 -1.61 -7.41
CA GLY A 85 -19.98 -1.13 -6.83
C GLY A 85 -21.15 -1.93 -7.40
N GLY A 86 -21.96 -2.50 -6.52
CA GLY A 86 -23.26 -3.12 -6.81
C GLY A 86 -24.39 -2.19 -6.40
#